data_AF-A0A4R6IL27-F1
#
_entry.id   AF-A0A4R6IL27-F1
#
_cell.length_a   1.000
_cell.length_b   1.000
_cell.length_c   1.000
_cell.angle_alpha   90.00
_cell.angle_beta   90.00
_cell.angle_gamma   90.00
#
_symmetry.space_group_name_H-M   'P 1'
#
loop_
_entity.id
_entity.type
_entity.pdbx_description
1 polymer ?
#
loop_
_entity_poly.entity_id
_entity_poly.type
_entity_poly.pdbx_seq_one_letter_code
_entity_poly.pdbx_strand_id
1 'polypeptide(L)'
;MKKLVLICLACLSCKEIPKKKEVKAITPNVSTQIKAAQSVTGLQDSSITEEEFLQAFSAYQNPFTPDSAKFSSIHGKTSLPLKSGVHVFTNNNGVPYDENIEIYKYRGQFESVKSYLVEVHLYEDNFFLLINKNSGNIDTLNGFPYFSADHRRIFSSQYNPYETYDDMPPPTQDAELYMVNSTGVKQVTRRPFKFFINGACWKDNNTLYLKTSSDQGSTDFTYRILVVKQ
;
A
#
# COMPACT_ATOMS: atom_id res chain seq x y z
N MET A 1 -67.71 45.71 -1.22
CA MET A 1 -68.74 44.72 -0.78
C MET A 1 -68.31 43.36 -1.33
N LYS A 2 -68.13 42.25 -0.62
CA LYS A 2 -68.32 41.80 0.76
C LYS A 2 -67.26 40.71 1.02
N LYS A 3 -66.73 40.64 2.25
CA LYS A 3 -66.00 39.47 2.78
C LYS A 3 -66.91 38.24 2.74
N LEU A 4 -66.37 37.05 2.50
CA LEU A 4 -66.90 35.84 3.13
C LEU A 4 -65.75 34.89 3.48
N VAL A 5 -65.59 34.73 4.79
CA VAL A 5 -64.79 33.72 5.47
C VAL A 5 -65.60 32.43 5.45
N LEU A 6 -64.98 31.29 5.12
CA LEU A 6 -65.53 29.98 5.46
C LEU A 6 -64.48 29.22 6.26
N ILE A 7 -64.79 29.03 7.54
CA ILE A 7 -64.10 28.17 8.49
C ILE A 7 -64.63 26.76 8.26
N CYS A 8 -63.74 25.79 8.01
CA CYS A 8 -64.03 24.38 8.19
C CYS A 8 -63.06 23.78 9.20
N LEU A 9 -63.55 23.61 10.42
CA LEU A 9 -63.00 22.70 11.43
C LEU A 9 -63.24 21.26 10.97
N ALA A 10 -62.19 20.44 10.96
CA ALA A 10 -62.33 18.98 10.93
C ALA A 10 -61.33 18.33 11.90
N CYS A 11 -61.90 17.94 13.03
CA CYS A 11 -61.56 16.89 13.99
C CYS A 11 -60.18 16.20 13.91
N LEU A 12 -59.39 16.45 14.95
CA LEU A 12 -58.31 15.56 15.41
C LEU A 12 -58.90 14.21 15.84
N SER A 13 -58.53 13.14 15.12
CA SER A 13 -58.63 11.77 15.63
C SER A 13 -57.24 11.34 16.11
N CYS A 14 -57.12 11.19 17.43
CA CYS A 14 -55.96 10.61 18.08
C CYS A 14 -55.80 9.16 17.65
N LYS A 15 -54.77 8.86 16.84
CA LYS A 15 -54.21 7.51 16.76
C LYS A 15 -53.04 7.44 17.73
N GLU A 16 -53.18 6.57 18.73
CA GLU A 16 -52.13 6.20 19.65
C GLU A 16 -50.90 5.67 18.88
N ILE A 17 -49.76 6.33 19.10
CA ILE A 17 -48.46 5.87 18.61
C ILE A 17 -48.03 4.72 19.52
N PRO A 18 -47.73 3.52 19.01
CA PRO A 18 -47.22 2.43 19.83
C PRO A 18 -45.88 2.84 20.45
N LYS A 19 -45.77 2.70 21.78
CA LYS A 19 -44.55 2.96 22.54
C LYS A 19 -43.36 2.23 21.91
N LYS A 20 -42.42 3.00 21.38
CA LYS A 20 -41.12 2.53 20.89
C LYS A 20 -40.42 1.84 22.06
N LYS A 21 -40.18 0.52 21.95
CA LYS A 21 -39.30 -0.18 22.88
C LYS A 21 -37.95 0.53 22.85
N GLU A 22 -37.51 0.97 24.02
CA GLU A 22 -36.21 1.56 24.25
C GLU A 22 -35.15 0.48 23.98
N VAL A 23 -34.59 0.49 22.79
CA VAL A 23 -33.41 -0.30 22.47
C VAL A 23 -32.26 0.39 23.20
N LYS A 24 -31.77 -0.21 24.29
CA LYS A 24 -30.50 0.17 24.90
C LYS A 24 -29.45 0.23 23.79
N ALA A 25 -28.93 1.42 23.56
CA ALA A 25 -27.81 1.63 22.66
C ALA A 25 -26.65 0.77 23.19
N ILE A 26 -26.34 -0.32 22.49
CA ILE A 26 -25.08 -1.01 22.64
C ILE A 26 -24.06 -0.09 21.98
N THR A 27 -23.40 0.73 22.81
CA THR A 27 -22.24 1.49 22.38
C THR A 27 -21.20 0.49 21.88
N PRO A 28 -20.73 0.55 20.62
CA PRO A 28 -19.62 -0.27 20.20
C PRO A 28 -18.40 0.22 20.98
N ASN A 29 -17.98 -0.57 21.96
CA ASN A 29 -16.72 -0.39 22.66
C ASN A 29 -15.60 -0.84 21.72
N VAL A 30 -15.27 0.00 20.74
CA VAL A 30 -14.07 -0.12 19.92
C VAL A 30 -13.21 1.10 20.19
N SER A 31 -12.68 1.15 21.42
CA SER A 31 -11.48 1.91 21.71
C SER A 31 -10.27 1.05 21.32
N THR A 32 -10.03 0.87 20.02
CA THR A 32 -8.68 0.60 19.54
C THR A 32 -7.94 1.92 19.56
N GLN A 33 -7.41 2.27 20.73
CA GLN A 33 -6.31 3.22 20.80
C GLN A 33 -5.23 2.70 19.86
N ILE A 34 -5.00 3.41 18.76
CA ILE A 34 -3.85 3.17 17.90
C ILE A 34 -2.64 3.41 18.78
N LYS A 35 -2.01 2.33 19.28
CA LYS A 35 -0.71 2.41 19.94
C LYS A 35 0.18 3.26 19.04
N ALA A 36 0.70 4.35 19.63
CA ALA A 36 1.67 5.23 18.98
C ALA A 36 2.69 4.37 18.23
N ALA A 37 2.98 4.74 16.98
CA ALA A 37 3.94 4.01 16.16
C ALA A 37 5.23 3.83 16.97
N GLN A 38 5.57 2.57 17.28
CA GLN A 38 6.84 2.26 17.93
C GLN A 38 7.95 2.81 17.04
N SER A 39 8.87 3.57 17.61
CA SER A 39 10.02 4.13 16.90
C SER A 39 10.85 3.00 16.33
N VAL A 40 11.03 2.94 15.02
CA VAL A 40 11.97 1.99 14.42
C VAL A 40 13.38 2.53 14.60
N THR A 41 14.25 1.75 15.22
CA THR A 41 15.65 2.13 15.50
C THR A 41 16.64 1.57 14.49
N GLY A 42 16.22 0.62 13.65
CA GLY A 42 17.03 0.11 12.54
C GLY A 42 16.61 -1.28 12.02
N LEU A 43 17.45 -1.84 11.16
CA LEU A 43 17.34 -3.19 10.60
C LEU A 43 18.58 -4.01 10.99
N GLN A 44 18.38 -5.12 11.71
CA GLN A 44 19.43 -6.10 11.97
C GLN A 44 19.43 -7.16 10.87
N ASP A 45 20.60 -7.39 10.26
CA ASP A 45 20.83 -8.39 9.21
C ASP A 45 21.58 -9.61 9.78
N SER A 46 21.17 -10.81 9.40
CA SER A 46 21.92 -12.05 9.58
C SER A 46 21.55 -13.09 8.52
N SER A 47 22.29 -14.19 8.44
CA SER A 47 22.00 -15.30 7.51
C SER A 47 20.91 -16.24 8.05
N ILE A 48 20.17 -16.86 7.14
CA ILE A 48 19.26 -17.99 7.39
C ILE A 48 19.50 -19.08 6.34
N THR A 49 18.85 -20.23 6.51
CA THR A 49 18.85 -21.31 5.53
C THR A 49 17.81 -21.09 4.42
N GLU A 50 18.01 -21.79 3.30
CA GLU A 50 17.01 -21.85 2.21
C GLU A 50 15.68 -22.44 2.69
N GLU A 51 15.72 -23.48 3.52
CA GLU A 51 14.54 -24.14 4.05
C GLU A 51 13.68 -23.18 4.88
N GLU A 52 14.30 -22.39 5.76
CA GLU A 52 13.63 -21.34 6.53
C GLU A 52 12.98 -20.29 5.61
N PHE A 53 13.68 -19.87 4.54
CA PHE A 53 13.12 -18.95 3.55
C PHE A 53 11.90 -19.55 2.85
N LEU A 54 12.00 -20.76 2.31
CA LEU A 54 10.92 -21.40 1.56
C LEU A 54 9.69 -21.68 2.45
N GLN A 55 9.91 -22.03 3.72
CA GLN A 55 8.83 -22.20 4.68
C GLN A 55 8.09 -20.88 4.92
N ALA A 56 8.80 -19.77 5.18
CA ALA A 56 8.18 -18.46 5.35
C ALA A 56 7.51 -17.96 4.06
N PHE A 57 8.17 -18.14 2.91
CA PHE A 57 7.68 -17.68 1.61
C PHE A 57 6.39 -18.39 1.19
N SER A 58 6.30 -19.71 1.43
CA SER A 58 5.07 -20.47 1.16
C SER A 58 3.91 -20.09 2.10
N ALA A 59 4.21 -19.67 3.33
CA ALA A 59 3.22 -19.18 4.27
C ALA A 59 2.80 -17.72 3.99
N TYR A 60 3.66 -16.93 3.35
CA TYR A 60 3.41 -15.52 3.06
C TYR A 60 2.27 -15.35 2.04
N GLN A 61 1.26 -14.59 2.45
CA GLN A 61 0.13 -14.25 1.60
C GLN A 61 0.32 -12.83 1.07
N ASN A 62 0.58 -12.70 -0.24
CA ASN A 62 0.54 -11.40 -0.88
C ASN A 62 -0.89 -10.83 -0.74
N PRO A 63 -1.07 -9.68 -0.06
CA PRO A 63 -2.41 -9.19 0.24
C PRO A 63 -3.12 -8.53 -0.96
N PHE A 64 -2.40 -8.30 -2.06
CA PHE A 64 -2.99 -7.73 -3.26
C PHE A 64 -3.86 -8.77 -3.98
N THR A 65 -5.09 -8.38 -4.26
CA THR A 65 -5.98 -9.15 -5.14
C THR A 65 -5.41 -9.12 -6.56
N PRO A 66 -5.18 -10.28 -7.22
CA PRO A 66 -4.64 -10.34 -8.57
C PRO A 66 -5.73 -10.04 -9.61
N ASP A 67 -6.30 -8.84 -9.58
CA ASP A 67 -7.35 -8.39 -10.49
C ASP A 67 -6.85 -7.35 -11.51
N SER A 68 -5.57 -7.43 -11.90
CA SER A 68 -4.89 -6.46 -12.76
C SER A 68 -5.62 -6.13 -14.08
N ALA A 69 -6.41 -7.06 -14.62
CA ALA A 69 -7.23 -6.83 -15.81
C ALA A 69 -8.40 -5.85 -15.60
N LYS A 70 -8.84 -5.66 -14.35
CA LYS A 70 -10.04 -4.89 -13.98
C LYS A 70 -9.96 -3.41 -14.36
N PHE A 71 -8.78 -2.83 -14.25
CA PHE A 71 -8.52 -1.43 -14.60
C PHE A 71 -7.39 -1.35 -15.63
N SER A 72 -7.62 -2.00 -16.78
CA SER A 72 -6.69 -1.96 -17.92
C SER A 72 -6.67 -0.56 -18.55
N SER A 73 -5.52 -0.20 -19.14
CA SER A 73 -5.39 1.06 -19.88
C SER A 73 -6.20 1.00 -21.18
N ILE A 74 -7.07 1.99 -21.41
CA ILE A 74 -7.85 2.14 -22.64
C ILE A 74 -7.45 3.47 -23.27
N HIS A 75 -6.94 3.42 -24.51
CA HIS A 75 -6.39 4.58 -25.23
C HIS A 75 -5.36 5.36 -24.39
N GLY A 76 -4.47 4.62 -23.71
CA GLY A 76 -3.44 5.21 -22.85
C GLY A 76 -3.96 5.77 -21.53
N LYS A 77 -5.22 5.51 -21.14
CA LYS A 77 -5.79 6.01 -19.89
C LYS A 77 -6.20 4.88 -18.95
N THR A 78 -5.77 4.96 -17.70
CA THR A 78 -6.16 4.07 -16.61
C THR A 78 -7.03 4.84 -15.62
N SER A 79 -8.27 4.42 -15.44
CA SER A 79 -9.23 5.10 -14.54
C SER A 79 -9.51 4.26 -13.30
N LEU A 80 -9.28 4.83 -12.12
CA LEU A 80 -9.50 4.18 -10.82
C LEU A 80 -10.64 4.87 -10.06
N PRO A 81 -11.70 4.15 -9.65
CA PRO A 81 -12.78 4.74 -8.89
C PRO A 81 -12.35 5.01 -7.45
N LEU A 82 -12.56 6.23 -6.99
CA LEU A 82 -12.34 6.66 -5.61
C LEU A 82 -13.69 7.02 -4.96
N LYS A 83 -13.73 7.10 -3.63
CA LYS A 83 -14.93 7.57 -2.92
C LYS A 83 -15.32 9.00 -3.33
N SER A 84 -14.33 9.84 -3.66
CA SER A 84 -14.52 11.24 -4.07
C SER A 84 -14.73 11.43 -5.57
N GLY A 85 -14.62 10.38 -6.40
CA GLY A 85 -14.72 10.50 -7.85
C GLY A 85 -13.90 9.44 -8.59
N VAL A 86 -13.15 9.85 -9.61
CA VAL A 86 -12.29 8.97 -10.39
C VAL A 86 -10.92 9.62 -10.51
N HIS A 87 -9.86 8.86 -10.29
CA HIS A 87 -8.51 9.27 -10.63
C HIS A 87 -8.14 8.69 -12.00
N VAL A 88 -7.62 9.51 -12.91
CA VAL A 88 -7.28 9.10 -14.27
C VAL A 88 -5.79 9.33 -14.51
N PHE A 89 -5.06 8.24 -14.73
CA PHE A 89 -3.69 8.28 -15.21
C PHE A 89 -3.69 8.30 -16.73
N THR A 90 -2.81 9.09 -17.33
CA THR A 90 -2.62 9.16 -18.78
C THR A 90 -1.17 8.80 -19.10
N ASN A 91 -0.98 7.75 -19.87
CA ASN A 91 0.32 7.30 -20.31
C ASN A 91 0.96 8.31 -21.26
N ASN A 92 2.27 8.48 -21.12
CA ASN A 92 3.12 9.08 -22.12
C ASN A 92 3.95 7.98 -22.78
N ASN A 93 3.88 7.85 -24.10
CA ASN A 93 4.63 6.83 -24.84
C ASN A 93 6.05 7.28 -25.22
N GLY A 94 6.52 8.44 -24.72
CA GLY A 94 7.87 8.93 -25.00
C GLY A 94 8.01 9.48 -26.43
N VAL A 95 7.05 10.25 -26.92
CA VAL A 95 7.12 10.89 -28.24
C VAL A 95 7.15 12.41 -28.08
N PRO A 96 8.15 13.12 -28.64
CA PRO A 96 9.19 12.63 -29.55
C PRO A 96 10.45 12.05 -28.87
N TYR A 97 10.52 12.08 -27.55
CA TYR A 97 11.70 11.70 -26.76
C TYR A 97 11.34 10.56 -25.81
N ASP A 98 12.03 9.42 -25.94
CA ASP A 98 11.73 8.18 -25.20
C ASP A 98 12.01 8.33 -23.71
N GLU A 99 12.88 9.26 -23.31
CA GLU A 99 13.14 9.62 -21.93
C GLU A 99 11.90 10.15 -21.19
N ASN A 100 10.87 10.57 -21.93
CA ASN A 100 9.59 11.01 -21.36
C ASN A 100 8.56 9.88 -21.23
N ILE A 101 8.92 8.61 -21.46
CA ILE A 101 7.99 7.50 -21.28
C ILE A 101 7.51 7.45 -19.82
N GLU A 102 6.20 7.33 -19.64
CA GLU A 102 5.57 7.18 -18.33
C GLU A 102 4.31 6.35 -18.50
N ILE A 103 4.39 5.07 -18.11
CA ILE A 103 3.32 4.09 -18.29
C ILE A 103 2.76 3.68 -16.93
N TYR A 104 1.45 3.83 -16.76
CA TYR A 104 0.75 3.47 -15.54
C TYR A 104 0.04 2.13 -15.69
N LYS A 105 0.46 1.14 -14.90
CA LYS A 105 -0.09 -0.21 -14.90
C LYS A 105 -0.71 -0.57 -13.57
N TYR A 106 -2.03 -0.77 -13.54
CA TYR A 106 -2.71 -1.29 -12.36
C TYR A 106 -2.22 -2.72 -12.04
N ARG A 107 -1.79 -2.94 -10.80
CA ARG A 107 -1.25 -4.24 -10.34
C ARG A 107 -2.18 -5.00 -9.42
N GLY A 108 -3.13 -4.32 -8.78
CA GLY A 108 -4.08 -4.94 -7.88
C GLY A 108 -4.58 -3.99 -6.81
N GLN A 109 -5.41 -4.51 -5.91
CA GLN A 109 -5.96 -3.76 -4.79
C GLN A 109 -5.77 -4.50 -3.48
N PHE A 110 -5.65 -3.76 -2.40
CA PHE A 110 -5.59 -4.30 -1.06
C PHE A 110 -6.71 -3.73 -0.18
N GLU A 111 -7.69 -4.59 0.14
CA GLU A 111 -8.92 -4.18 0.78
C GLU A 111 -8.77 -3.83 2.27
N SER A 112 -7.83 -4.42 3.00
CA SER A 112 -7.65 -4.10 4.43
C SER A 112 -7.12 -2.67 4.64
N VAL A 113 -6.25 -2.19 3.75
CA VAL A 113 -5.71 -0.82 3.78
C VAL A 113 -6.45 0.15 2.85
N LYS A 114 -7.48 -0.35 2.13
CA LYS A 114 -8.30 0.42 1.18
C LYS A 114 -7.46 1.13 0.13
N SER A 115 -6.53 0.43 -0.51
CA SER A 115 -5.65 1.03 -1.53
C SER A 115 -5.62 0.28 -2.85
N TYR A 116 -5.36 1.00 -3.94
CA TYR A 116 -4.90 0.45 -5.21
C TYR A 116 -3.39 0.46 -5.28
N LEU A 117 -2.82 -0.46 -6.04
CA LEU A 117 -1.41 -0.49 -6.41
C LEU A 117 -1.28 -0.25 -7.91
N VAL A 118 -0.49 0.75 -8.28
CA VAL A 118 -0.14 1.06 -9.67
C VAL A 118 1.38 1.04 -9.78
N GLU A 119 1.89 0.32 -10.76
CA GLU A 119 3.29 0.41 -11.17
C GLU A 119 3.41 1.53 -12.19
N VAL A 120 4.43 2.37 -12.03
CA VAL A 120 4.81 3.41 -12.98
C VAL A 120 6.12 2.98 -13.61
N HIS A 121 6.13 2.87 -14.94
CA HIS A 121 7.31 2.53 -15.71
C HIS A 121 7.80 3.77 -16.46
N LEU A 122 9.07 4.11 -16.22
CA LEU A 122 9.82 5.17 -16.87
C LEU A 122 10.87 4.57 -17.80
N TYR A 123 11.66 5.42 -18.47
CA TYR A 123 12.69 5.00 -19.42
C TYR A 123 13.75 4.09 -18.77
N GLU A 124 14.26 4.49 -17.61
CA GLU A 124 15.34 3.81 -16.88
C GLU A 124 14.93 3.39 -15.47
N ASP A 125 13.64 3.52 -15.12
CA ASP A 125 13.20 3.29 -13.75
C ASP A 125 11.77 2.76 -13.68
N ASN A 126 11.42 2.23 -12.51
CA ASN A 126 10.05 1.96 -12.14
C ASN A 126 9.83 2.22 -10.64
N PHE A 127 8.65 2.69 -10.30
CA PHE A 127 8.21 2.80 -8.91
C PHE A 127 6.75 2.40 -8.78
N PHE A 128 6.24 2.38 -7.56
CA PHE A 128 4.87 2.00 -7.24
C PHE A 128 4.14 3.14 -6.55
N LEU A 129 2.88 3.31 -6.92
CA LEU A 129 1.94 4.21 -6.28
C LEU A 129 0.95 3.38 -5.45
N LEU A 130 0.82 3.72 -4.17
CA LEU A 130 -0.23 3.23 -3.30
C LEU A 130 -1.31 4.32 -3.17
N ILE A 131 -2.49 4.05 -3.70
CA ILE A 131 -3.54 5.07 -3.84
C ILE A 131 -4.70 4.74 -2.91
N ASN A 132 -4.94 5.58 -1.90
CA ASN A 132 -6.04 5.38 -0.96
C ASN A 132 -7.39 5.58 -1.64
N LYS A 133 -8.26 4.56 -1.65
CA LYS A 133 -9.58 4.56 -2.29
C LYS A 133 -10.53 5.60 -1.70
N ASN A 134 -10.35 5.99 -0.44
CA ASN A 134 -11.25 6.89 0.26
C ASN A 134 -10.84 8.36 0.14
N SER A 135 -9.56 8.67 0.38
CA SER A 135 -9.06 10.05 0.34
C SER A 135 -8.54 10.46 -1.03
N GLY A 136 -8.12 9.50 -1.86
CA GLY A 136 -7.38 9.78 -3.09
C GLY A 136 -5.91 10.13 -2.85
N ASN A 137 -5.41 10.04 -1.61
CA ASN A 137 -3.99 10.23 -1.32
C ASN A 137 -3.16 9.21 -2.10
N ILE A 138 -2.02 9.65 -2.62
CA ILE A 138 -1.08 8.86 -3.40
C ILE A 138 0.25 8.87 -2.66
N ASP A 139 0.72 7.69 -2.25
CA ASP A 139 2.04 7.49 -1.68
C ASP A 139 2.95 6.81 -2.71
N THR A 140 4.19 7.26 -2.83
CA THR A 140 5.21 6.67 -3.73
C THR A 140 6.11 5.71 -2.98
N LEU A 141 6.41 4.57 -3.60
CA LEU A 141 7.29 3.51 -3.11
C LEU A 141 8.28 3.15 -4.21
N ASN A 142 9.57 3.11 -3.91
CA ASN A 142 10.61 2.88 -4.93
C ASN A 142 10.67 1.44 -5.45
N GLY A 143 9.99 0.50 -4.79
CA GLY A 143 9.94 -0.89 -5.20
C GLY A 143 8.61 -1.55 -4.86
N PHE A 144 8.47 -2.83 -5.24
CA PHE A 144 7.23 -3.57 -4.97
C PHE A 144 6.97 -3.64 -3.45
N PRO A 145 5.75 -3.32 -2.99
CA PRO A 145 5.44 -3.32 -1.56
C PRO A 145 5.12 -4.72 -1.01
N TYR A 146 5.97 -5.18 -0.09
CA TYR A 146 5.73 -6.36 0.74
C TYR A 146 5.18 -5.91 2.09
N PHE A 147 3.93 -6.26 2.40
CA PHE A 147 3.27 -5.87 3.65
C PHE A 147 3.56 -6.87 4.78
N SER A 148 3.79 -6.37 6.00
CA SER A 148 3.80 -7.19 7.22
C SER A 148 2.43 -7.83 7.47
N ALA A 149 2.38 -8.89 8.29
CA ALA A 149 1.14 -9.62 8.58
C ALA A 149 0.04 -8.76 9.24
N ASP A 150 0.39 -7.73 10.00
CA ASP A 150 -0.54 -6.73 10.55
C ASP A 150 -0.86 -5.57 9.59
N HIS A 151 -0.23 -5.55 8.42
CA HIS A 151 -0.32 -4.52 7.37
C HIS A 151 0.11 -3.12 7.82
N ARG A 152 0.85 -3.02 8.92
CA ARG A 152 1.34 -1.74 9.46
C ARG A 152 2.71 -1.35 8.94
N ARG A 153 3.41 -2.26 8.26
CA ARG A 153 4.73 -2.02 7.66
C ARG A 153 4.75 -2.45 6.22
N ILE A 154 5.54 -1.74 5.43
CA ILE A 154 5.87 -2.10 4.06
C ILE A 154 7.38 -2.19 3.96
N PHE A 155 7.86 -3.30 3.41
CA PHE A 155 9.21 -3.41 2.89
C PHE A 155 9.17 -3.21 1.37
N SER A 156 10.07 -2.41 0.84
CA SER A 156 10.36 -2.36 -0.59
C SER A 156 11.86 -2.29 -0.81
N SER A 157 12.29 -2.61 -2.02
CA SER A 157 13.66 -2.41 -2.42
C SER A 157 13.79 -2.03 -3.89
N GLN A 158 14.78 -1.22 -4.21
CA GLN A 158 15.07 -0.77 -5.58
C GLN A 158 16.55 -1.00 -5.89
N TYR A 159 16.85 -1.43 -7.12
CA TYR A 159 18.21 -1.49 -7.62
C TYR A 159 18.69 -0.07 -7.90
N ASN A 160 19.85 0.30 -7.39
CA ASN A 160 20.41 1.64 -7.53
C ASN A 160 21.81 1.57 -8.17
N PRO A 161 21.93 1.90 -9.47
CA PRO A 161 23.20 1.84 -10.19
C PRO A 161 24.03 3.13 -10.07
N TYR A 162 23.54 4.18 -9.41
CA TYR A 162 24.16 5.52 -9.48
C TYR A 162 24.54 6.12 -8.14
N GLU A 163 23.74 5.92 -7.09
CA GLU A 163 23.98 6.59 -5.81
C GLU A 163 25.25 6.04 -5.15
N THR A 164 26.09 6.97 -4.72
CA THR A 164 27.32 6.70 -3.99
C THR A 164 27.05 6.92 -2.52
N TYR A 165 27.41 5.94 -1.71
CA TYR A 165 27.46 6.06 -0.27
C TYR A 165 28.93 6.02 0.17
N ASP A 166 29.26 6.69 1.28
CA ASP A 166 30.65 6.91 1.75
C ASP A 166 31.52 5.63 1.67
N ASP A 167 30.96 4.48 2.06
CA ASP A 167 31.65 3.18 2.09
C ASP A 167 31.01 2.14 1.14
N MET A 168 30.11 2.55 0.25
CA MET A 168 29.39 1.64 -0.64
C MET A 168 29.20 2.28 -2.02
N PRO A 169 30.15 2.07 -2.96
CA PRO A 169 29.96 2.56 -4.33
C PRO A 169 28.78 1.84 -5.00
N PRO A 170 28.17 2.39 -6.05
CA PRO A 170 27.18 1.66 -6.83
C PRO A 170 27.81 0.45 -7.56
N PRO A 171 26.99 -0.53 -8.01
CA PRO A 171 25.57 -0.63 -7.73
C PRO A 171 25.28 -1.08 -6.29
N THR A 172 24.10 -0.71 -5.81
CA THR A 172 23.55 -1.13 -4.52
C THR A 172 22.10 -1.58 -4.67
N GLN A 173 21.60 -2.28 -3.67
CA GLN A 173 20.17 -2.51 -3.48
C GLN A 173 19.71 -1.68 -2.29
N ASP A 174 18.89 -0.67 -2.55
CA ASP A 174 18.31 0.14 -1.48
C ASP A 174 17.11 -0.57 -0.90
N ALA A 175 17.18 -0.87 0.38
CA ALA A 175 16.10 -1.46 1.15
C ALA A 175 15.42 -0.39 2.00
N GLU A 176 14.10 -0.34 1.91
CA GLU A 176 13.29 0.69 2.55
C GLU A 176 12.22 0.06 3.41
N LEU A 177 12.03 0.64 4.60
CA LEU A 177 10.93 0.30 5.48
C LEU A 177 10.02 1.51 5.60
N TYR A 178 8.73 1.27 5.47
CA TYR A 178 7.71 2.26 5.69
C TYR A 178 6.73 1.82 6.76
N MET A 179 6.15 2.80 7.45
CA MET A 179 5.02 2.62 8.34
C MET A 179 3.73 3.05 7.63
N VAL A 180 2.71 2.20 7.71
CA VAL A 180 1.35 2.47 7.21
C VAL A 180 0.53 3.04 8.35
N ASN A 181 -0.11 4.17 8.11
CA ASN A 181 -1.01 4.83 9.05
C ASN A 181 -2.31 5.28 8.36
N SER A 182 -3.23 5.88 9.12
CA SER A 182 -4.52 6.31 8.59
C SER A 182 -4.44 7.44 7.55
N THR A 183 -3.31 8.16 7.50
CA THR A 183 -3.10 9.30 6.59
C THR A 183 -2.30 8.93 5.34
N GLY A 184 -1.60 7.80 5.34
CA GLY A 184 -0.77 7.35 4.22
C GLY A 184 0.40 6.49 4.70
N VAL A 185 1.48 6.52 3.93
CA VAL A 185 2.69 5.76 4.18
C VAL A 185 3.84 6.71 4.50
N LYS A 186 4.70 6.35 5.47
CA LYS A 186 5.88 7.14 5.85
C LYS A 186 7.12 6.27 5.87
N GLN A 187 8.15 6.62 5.11
CA GLN A 187 9.46 5.97 5.19
C GLN A 187 10.06 6.19 6.57
N VAL A 188 10.51 5.11 7.21
CA VAL A 188 11.16 5.16 8.53
C VAL A 188 12.64 4.81 8.47
N THR A 189 13.06 4.01 7.50
CA THR A 189 14.48 3.76 7.25
C THR A 189 14.71 3.46 5.78
N ARG A 190 15.90 3.83 5.29
CA ARG A 190 16.48 3.39 4.02
C ARG A 190 17.89 2.91 4.31
N ARG A 191 18.28 1.77 3.77
CA ARG A 191 19.62 1.20 3.94
C ARG A 191 20.09 0.56 2.64
N PRO A 192 21.24 0.97 2.09
CA PRO A 192 21.82 0.31 0.93
C PRO A 192 22.47 -1.02 1.33
N PHE A 193 22.44 -1.98 0.41
CA PHE A 193 23.12 -3.26 0.51
C PHE A 193 23.97 -3.56 -0.72
N LYS A 194 25.04 -4.34 -0.52
CA LYS A 194 25.90 -4.85 -1.59
C LYS A 194 25.41 -6.13 -2.26
N PHE A 195 24.40 -6.76 -1.69
CA PHE A 195 23.72 -7.89 -2.30
C PHE A 195 22.43 -7.40 -2.96
N PHE A 196 21.95 -8.15 -3.95
CA PHE A 196 20.70 -7.87 -4.65
C PHE A 196 19.57 -8.69 -4.08
N ILE A 197 18.36 -8.14 -4.04
CA ILE A 197 17.18 -8.84 -3.50
C ILE A 197 16.39 -9.43 -4.66
N ASN A 198 16.31 -10.76 -4.71
CA ASN A 198 15.57 -11.51 -5.72
C ASN A 198 14.21 -12.00 -5.21
N GLY A 199 13.98 -11.94 -3.90
CA GLY A 199 12.71 -12.27 -3.28
C GLY A 199 12.64 -11.81 -1.83
N ALA A 200 11.45 -11.47 -1.38
CA ALA A 200 11.20 -11.04 -0.01
C ALA A 200 9.85 -11.59 0.48
N CYS A 201 9.77 -11.91 1.76
CA CYS A 201 8.51 -12.24 2.42
C CYS A 201 8.59 -11.89 3.91
N TRP A 202 7.46 -11.49 4.48
CA TRP A 202 7.36 -11.30 5.92
C TRP A 202 7.07 -12.64 6.60
N LYS A 203 7.90 -13.02 7.56
CA LYS A 203 7.62 -14.15 8.45
C LYS A 203 6.60 -13.76 9.53
N ASP A 204 6.70 -12.54 10.04
CA ASP A 204 5.81 -11.97 11.06
C ASP A 204 5.80 -10.44 10.97
N ASN A 205 5.36 -9.73 12.02
CA ASN A 205 5.22 -8.28 11.99
C ASN A 205 6.56 -7.51 12.01
N ASN A 206 7.67 -8.14 12.42
CA ASN A 206 8.97 -7.48 12.58
C ASN A 206 10.11 -8.22 11.86
N THR A 207 9.82 -9.36 11.24
CA THR A 207 10.83 -10.22 10.64
C THR A 207 10.57 -10.42 9.15
N LEU A 208 11.53 -10.01 8.34
CA LEU A 208 11.52 -10.17 6.88
C LEU A 208 12.59 -11.17 6.47
N TYR A 209 12.23 -12.12 5.61
CA TYR A 209 13.15 -13.08 5.01
C TYR A 209 13.42 -12.69 3.56
N LEU A 210 14.68 -12.73 3.17
CA LEU A 210 15.17 -12.31 1.86
C LEU A 210 15.90 -13.46 1.17
N LYS A 211 15.64 -13.58 -0.14
CA LYS A 211 16.46 -14.32 -1.09
C LYS A 211 17.32 -13.31 -1.83
N THR A 212 18.64 -13.50 -1.79
CA THR A 212 19.60 -12.52 -2.29
C THR A 212 20.69 -13.15 -3.14
N SER A 213 21.34 -12.35 -3.97
CA SER A 213 22.52 -12.73 -4.75
C SER A 213 23.66 -11.72 -4.56
N SER A 214 24.91 -12.14 -4.80
CA SER A 214 26.07 -11.21 -4.80
C SER A 214 26.05 -10.26 -5.98
N ASP A 215 25.52 -10.72 -7.11
CA ASP A 215 25.55 -10.02 -8.40
C ASP A 215 24.16 -10.00 -9.04
N GLN A 216 23.87 -8.94 -9.79
CA GLN A 216 22.60 -8.81 -10.50
C GLN A 216 22.47 -9.92 -11.55
N GLY A 217 21.35 -10.65 -11.52
CA GLY A 217 21.08 -11.75 -12.45
C GLY A 217 21.77 -13.08 -12.11
N SER A 218 22.55 -13.15 -11.02
CA SER A 218 23.12 -14.41 -10.55
C SER A 218 22.04 -15.39 -10.08
N THR A 219 22.31 -16.69 -10.28
CA THR A 219 21.50 -17.81 -9.79
C THR A 219 22.00 -18.38 -8.46
N ASP A 220 23.14 -17.87 -7.97
CA ASP A 220 23.75 -18.31 -6.71
C ASP A 220 23.15 -17.51 -5.57
N PHE A 221 22.16 -18.12 -4.91
CA PHE A 221 21.38 -17.44 -3.88
C PHE A 221 21.94 -17.67 -2.48
N THR A 222 21.89 -16.62 -1.67
CA THR A 222 22.04 -16.65 -0.22
C THR A 222 20.76 -16.12 0.42
N TYR A 223 20.50 -16.57 1.64
CA TYR A 223 19.25 -16.28 2.34
C TYR A 223 19.53 -15.48 3.62
N ARG A 224 18.74 -14.43 3.84
CA ARG A 224 18.95 -13.46 4.92
C ARG A 224 17.68 -13.17 5.68
N ILE A 225 17.83 -12.73 6.91
CA ILE A 225 16.77 -12.23 7.78
C ILE A 225 17.07 -10.76 8.10
N LEU A 226 16.06 -9.90 7.93
CA LEU A 226 16.05 -8.55 8.44
C LEU A 226 15.05 -8.44 9.59
N VAL A 227 15.55 -8.09 10.78
CA VAL A 227 14.72 -7.86 11.97
C VAL A 227 14.59 -6.37 12.23
N VAL A 228 13.35 -5.88 12.23
CA VAL A 228 13.01 -4.48 12.57
C VAL A 228 13.23 -4.27 14.07
N LYS A 229 14.13 -3.35 14.42
CA LYS A 229 14.39 -2.96 15.80
C LYS A 229 13.45 -1.84 16.23
N GLN A 230 12.99 -1.93 17.48
CA GLN A 230 12.10 -0.97 18.14
C GLN A 230 12.83 -0.28 19.28
#